data_AF-A0A1H6V497-F1
#
_entry.id   AF-A0A1H6V497-F1
#
_cell.length_a   1.000
_cell.length_b   1.000
_cell.length_c   1.000
_cell.angle_alpha   90.00
_cell.angle_beta   90.00
_cell.angle_gamma   90.00
#
_symmetry.space_group_name_H-M   'P 1'
#
loop_
_entity.id
_entity.type
_entity.pdbx_description
1 polymer ?
#
loop_
_entity_poly.entity_id
_entity_poly.type
_entity_poly.pdbx_seq_one_letter_code
_entity_poly.pdbx_strand_id
1 'polypeptide(L)'
;MPETTTTSESESPYCHSCGATVDPAANFCPQCGVTVSHPSRAAFCPGCGEAFDSDDEFCSQCGHPRSDSGGETDQSGSAHSQKTHEEFRQRVRNHVKAGWELDADYGDRVTLVDRNIGSLLLHALLLLTTYGVGNILYGWYHYMMCAETRYLSVDNQWPSDSSETDRSEGREPVVDSGFSKAFSYLIGSSLLFTGLFLSVLALSAGSLLGGVTALWLILGGIVFFPPAKRRLRNRHRLTKFGRLKTVDQRIIDPYEECEESCVVCGDDITGGLHRRRRDETVVAGIPVVPHEINHNYYCVDCARAEVGISESSTANGETERLSTAEMAEMAGETS
;
A
#
# COMPACT_ATOMS: atom_id res chain seq x y z
N MET A 1 -63.69 38.90 -45.84
CA MET A 1 -62.34 38.76 -45.27
C MET A 1 -62.49 38.26 -43.84
N PRO A 2 -62.05 37.04 -43.52
CA PRO A 2 -61.77 36.64 -42.15
C PRO A 2 -60.27 36.80 -41.86
N GLU A 3 -59.99 37.30 -40.66
CA GLU A 3 -58.67 37.69 -40.16
C GLU A 3 -57.79 36.47 -39.89
N THR A 4 -56.55 36.54 -40.37
CA THR A 4 -55.46 35.62 -40.04
C THR A 4 -55.02 35.85 -38.60
N THR A 5 -55.18 34.85 -37.73
CA THR A 5 -54.45 34.80 -36.46
C THR A 5 -53.41 33.69 -36.55
N THR A 6 -52.17 34.15 -36.65
CA THR A 6 -50.90 33.43 -36.71
C THR A 6 -50.80 32.34 -35.66
N THR A 7 -50.77 31.08 -36.10
CA THR A 7 -50.19 29.97 -35.34
C THR A 7 -48.70 30.27 -35.21
N SER A 8 -48.22 30.61 -34.02
CA SER A 8 -46.78 30.73 -33.76
C SER A 8 -46.16 29.34 -33.85
N GLU A 9 -45.56 29.03 -35.00
CA GLU A 9 -44.60 27.93 -35.13
C GLU A 9 -43.53 28.11 -34.06
N SER A 10 -43.58 27.25 -33.04
CA SER A 10 -42.53 27.10 -32.06
C SER A 10 -41.28 26.61 -32.78
N GLU A 11 -40.36 27.54 -33.05
CA GLU A 11 -39.04 27.26 -33.58
C GLU A 11 -38.39 26.20 -32.69
N SER A 12 -38.31 24.96 -33.18
CA SER A 12 -37.80 23.84 -32.40
C SER A 12 -36.30 24.04 -32.21
N PRO A 13 -35.77 23.98 -30.97
CA PRO A 13 -34.37 24.28 -30.73
C PRO A 13 -33.47 23.25 -31.44
N TYR A 14 -32.42 23.74 -32.08
CA TYR A 14 -31.40 22.90 -32.69
C TYR A 14 -30.24 22.71 -31.72
N CYS A 15 -29.63 21.53 -31.74
CA CYS A 15 -28.42 21.25 -31.00
C CYS A 15 -27.25 22.09 -31.56
N HIS A 16 -26.66 22.94 -30.72
CA HIS A 16 -25.53 23.80 -31.10
C HIS A 16 -24.27 23.02 -31.51
N SER A 17 -24.14 21.75 -31.11
CA SER A 17 -22.96 20.93 -31.36
C SER A 17 -23.05 20.09 -32.64
N CYS A 18 -24.19 19.46 -32.92
CA CYS A 18 -24.35 18.55 -34.07
C CYS A 18 -25.43 18.97 -35.08
N GLY A 19 -26.19 20.03 -34.81
CA GLY A 19 -27.23 20.56 -35.70
C GLY A 19 -28.54 19.78 -35.74
N ALA A 20 -28.70 18.72 -34.93
CA ALA A 20 -29.93 17.93 -34.88
C ALA A 20 -31.08 18.72 -34.23
N THR A 21 -32.32 18.50 -34.67
CA THR A 21 -33.51 19.02 -33.99
C THR A 21 -33.68 18.34 -32.64
N VAL A 22 -33.92 19.13 -31.59
CA VAL A 22 -34.10 18.62 -30.22
C VAL A 22 -35.48 18.96 -29.72
N ASP A 23 -36.08 18.03 -28.98
CA ASP A 23 -37.34 18.27 -28.27
C ASP A 23 -37.14 19.37 -27.23
N PRO A 24 -38.00 20.42 -27.18
CA PRO A 24 -37.89 21.49 -26.19
C PRO A 24 -38.06 21.02 -24.74
N ALA A 25 -38.48 19.78 -24.46
CA ALA A 25 -38.47 19.19 -23.12
C ALA A 25 -37.22 18.35 -22.82
N ALA A 26 -36.33 18.13 -23.79
CA ALA A 26 -35.13 17.31 -23.59
C ALA A 26 -33.99 18.11 -22.95
N ASN A 27 -33.40 17.55 -21.89
CA ASN A 27 -32.21 18.10 -21.23
C ASN A 27 -30.90 17.75 -21.98
N PHE A 28 -30.94 16.74 -22.86
CA PHE A 28 -29.78 16.24 -23.62
C PHE A 28 -30.17 15.94 -25.07
N CYS A 29 -29.25 16.18 -26.01
CA CYS A 29 -29.43 15.83 -27.41
C CYS A 29 -29.35 14.30 -27.60
N PRO A 30 -30.37 13.63 -28.16
CA PRO A 30 -30.37 12.18 -28.33
C PRO A 30 -29.36 11.68 -29.36
N GLN A 31 -28.80 12.57 -30.20
CA GLN A 31 -27.87 12.19 -31.26
C GLN A 31 -26.39 12.28 -30.86
N CYS A 32 -26.01 13.28 -30.04
CA CYS A 32 -24.61 13.51 -29.65
C CYS A 32 -24.36 13.53 -28.14
N GLY A 33 -25.41 13.55 -27.30
CA GLY A 33 -25.31 13.48 -25.84
C GLY A 33 -25.00 14.80 -25.12
N VAL A 34 -24.87 15.92 -25.84
CA VAL A 34 -24.64 17.26 -25.25
C VAL A 34 -25.90 17.83 -24.59
N THR A 35 -25.75 18.56 -23.48
CA THR A 35 -26.84 19.22 -22.75
C THR A 35 -27.47 20.37 -23.54
N VAL A 36 -28.78 20.53 -23.42
CA VAL A 36 -29.54 21.65 -24.01
C VAL A 36 -30.12 22.51 -22.89
N SER A 37 -29.73 23.77 -22.82
CA SER A 37 -30.10 24.69 -21.73
C SER A 37 -31.43 25.39 -22.03
N HIS A 38 -32.38 25.34 -21.09
CA HIS A 38 -33.65 26.08 -21.14
C HIS A 38 -33.60 27.30 -20.21
N PRO A 39 -34.05 28.50 -20.64
CA PRO A 39 -33.98 29.69 -19.80
C PRO A 39 -35.29 29.92 -19.00
N SER A 40 -35.25 29.82 -17.67
CA SER A 40 -36.21 30.50 -16.81
C SER A 40 -35.63 30.78 -15.41
N ARG A 41 -34.99 31.94 -15.25
CA ARG A 41 -34.41 32.45 -13.99
C ARG A 41 -35.45 32.62 -12.88
N ALA A 42 -35.13 32.14 -11.67
CA ALA A 42 -35.95 32.33 -10.48
C ALA A 42 -36.00 33.82 -10.02
N ALA A 43 -37.17 34.31 -9.60
CA ALA A 43 -37.39 35.72 -9.26
C ALA A 43 -37.02 36.11 -7.80
N PHE A 44 -37.03 35.17 -6.86
CA PHE A 44 -36.81 35.41 -5.43
C PHE A 44 -35.77 34.46 -4.83
N CYS A 45 -35.00 34.93 -3.84
CA CYS A 45 -33.94 34.18 -3.18
C CYS A 45 -34.51 33.11 -2.23
N PRO A 46 -34.19 31.81 -2.40
CA PRO A 46 -34.68 30.76 -1.51
C PRO A 46 -34.01 30.77 -0.12
N GLY A 47 -32.87 31.45 0.04
CA GLY A 47 -32.13 31.48 1.30
C GLY A 47 -32.62 32.56 2.29
N CYS A 48 -33.05 33.72 1.79
CA CYS A 48 -33.47 34.85 2.64
C CYS A 48 -34.82 35.48 2.25
N GLY A 49 -35.40 35.11 1.10
CA GLY A 49 -36.68 35.63 0.63
C GLY A 49 -36.62 36.97 -0.13
N GLU A 50 -35.45 37.58 -0.27
CA GLU A 50 -35.28 38.84 -0.99
C GLU A 50 -35.48 38.69 -2.51
N ALA A 51 -35.97 39.71 -3.19
CA ALA A 51 -36.09 39.72 -4.65
C ALA A 51 -34.70 39.86 -5.30
N PHE A 52 -34.46 39.16 -6.41
CA PHE A 52 -33.24 39.37 -7.20
C PHE A 52 -33.45 40.50 -8.22
N ASP A 53 -32.48 41.42 -8.36
CA ASP A 53 -32.48 42.39 -9.46
C ASP A 53 -32.23 41.71 -10.81
N SER A 54 -32.67 42.30 -11.93
CA SER A 54 -32.73 41.64 -13.26
C SER A 54 -31.43 40.94 -13.71
N ASP A 55 -30.29 41.43 -13.25
CA ASP A 55 -28.95 40.99 -13.67
C ASP A 55 -28.12 40.39 -12.53
N ASP A 56 -28.70 40.21 -11.34
CA ASP A 56 -28.00 39.64 -10.18
C ASP A 56 -27.78 38.13 -10.34
N GLU A 57 -26.51 37.72 -10.29
CA GLU A 57 -26.10 36.30 -10.21
C GLU A 57 -26.13 35.76 -8.78
N PHE A 58 -26.02 36.65 -7.79
CA PHE A 58 -26.06 36.35 -6.36
C PHE A 58 -26.99 37.32 -5.65
N CYS A 59 -27.65 36.86 -4.59
CA CYS A 59 -28.50 37.71 -3.78
C CYS A 59 -27.65 38.77 -3.07
N SER A 60 -27.92 40.05 -3.35
CA SER A 60 -27.23 41.20 -2.74
C SER A 60 -27.28 41.21 -1.20
N GLN A 61 -28.28 40.57 -0.61
CA GLN A 61 -28.50 40.57 0.84
C GLN A 61 -27.82 39.42 1.59
N CYS A 62 -27.74 38.22 1.00
CA CYS A 62 -27.24 37.03 1.70
C CYS A 62 -26.17 36.23 0.94
N GLY A 63 -25.87 36.60 -0.31
CA GLY A 63 -24.89 35.93 -1.16
C GLY A 63 -25.34 34.61 -1.80
N HIS A 64 -26.61 34.22 -1.66
CA HIS A 64 -27.10 32.97 -2.24
C HIS A 64 -27.26 33.07 -3.78
N PRO A 65 -26.75 32.12 -4.58
CA PRO A 65 -26.77 32.21 -6.04
C PRO A 65 -28.18 32.12 -6.64
N ARG A 66 -28.41 32.85 -7.74
CA ARG A 66 -29.66 32.83 -8.51
C ARG A 66 -29.61 31.67 -9.50
N SER A 67 -30.46 30.68 -9.26
CA SER A 67 -30.55 29.43 -10.03
C SER A 67 -30.82 29.69 -11.52
N ASP A 68 -29.72 29.81 -12.26
CA ASP A 68 -29.51 29.71 -13.72
C ASP A 68 -28.00 29.72 -14.04
N SER A 69 -27.15 30.16 -13.10
CA SER A 69 -25.86 29.53 -12.91
C SER A 69 -26.13 28.17 -12.30
N GLY A 70 -26.23 27.15 -13.17
CA GLY A 70 -26.19 25.75 -12.74
C GLY A 70 -25.07 25.65 -11.72
N GLY A 71 -25.45 25.31 -10.49
CA GLY A 71 -24.49 25.17 -9.42
C GLY A 71 -23.35 24.33 -9.96
N GLU A 72 -22.15 24.92 -9.99
CA GLU A 72 -20.92 24.19 -9.80
C GLU A 72 -20.97 23.56 -8.40
N THR A 73 -21.92 22.65 -8.20
CA THR A 73 -21.82 21.58 -7.22
C THR A 73 -20.65 20.73 -7.70
N ASP A 74 -19.49 20.93 -7.09
CA ASP A 74 -18.38 19.97 -7.06
C ASP A 74 -18.05 19.24 -8.37
N GLN A 75 -18.13 19.93 -9.52
CA GLN A 75 -17.67 19.35 -10.80
C GLN A 75 -16.16 19.13 -10.80
N SER A 76 -15.43 19.87 -9.96
CA SER A 76 -14.00 19.58 -9.71
C SER A 76 -13.81 18.21 -9.07
N GLY A 77 -14.69 17.81 -8.14
CA GLY A 77 -14.67 16.48 -7.52
C GLY A 77 -15.07 15.37 -8.48
N SER A 78 -16.13 15.56 -9.28
CA SER A 78 -16.60 14.52 -10.21
C SER A 78 -15.70 14.34 -11.43
N ALA A 79 -15.19 15.43 -12.01
CA ALA A 79 -14.27 15.36 -13.15
C ALA A 79 -12.91 14.81 -12.72
N HIS A 80 -12.42 15.18 -11.53
CA HIS A 80 -11.22 14.58 -10.95
C HIS A 80 -11.42 13.09 -10.68
N SER A 81 -12.53 12.69 -10.07
CA SER A 81 -12.87 11.28 -9.82
C SER A 81 -12.92 10.46 -11.12
N GLN A 82 -13.60 10.96 -12.16
CA GLN A 82 -13.67 10.28 -13.47
C GLN A 82 -12.28 10.09 -14.08
N LYS A 83 -11.44 11.12 -14.05
CA LYS A 83 -10.06 11.05 -14.54
C LYS A 83 -9.22 10.04 -13.75
N THR A 84 -9.30 10.03 -12.43
CA THR A 84 -8.58 9.05 -11.57
C THR A 84 -9.02 7.61 -11.85
N HIS A 85 -10.33 7.38 -12.07
CA HIS A 85 -10.84 6.07 -12.48
C HIS A 85 -10.35 5.65 -13.88
N GLU A 86 -10.20 6.57 -14.84
CA GLU A 86 -9.64 6.27 -16.15
C GLU A 86 -8.15 5.90 -16.10
N GLU A 87 -7.37 6.64 -15.32
CA GLU A 87 -5.95 6.36 -15.08
C GLU A 87 -5.78 5.00 -14.38
N PHE A 88 -6.62 4.69 -13.39
CA PHE A 88 -6.69 3.36 -12.77
C PHE A 88 -6.96 2.26 -13.80
N ARG A 89 -8.01 2.39 -14.62
CA ARG A 89 -8.34 1.41 -15.66
C ARG A 89 -7.19 1.25 -16.67
N GLN A 90 -6.46 2.31 -17.00
CA GLN A 90 -5.30 2.22 -17.88
C GLN A 90 -4.16 1.40 -17.26
N ARG A 91 -3.88 1.59 -15.96
CA ARG A 91 -2.86 0.80 -15.24
C ARG A 91 -3.23 -0.68 -15.18
N VAL A 92 -4.48 -1.00 -14.87
CA VAL A 92 -4.98 -2.39 -14.88
C VAL A 92 -4.80 -3.01 -16.27
N ARG A 93 -5.20 -2.31 -17.34
CA ARG A 93 -5.01 -2.79 -18.72
C ARG A 93 -3.55 -3.05 -19.07
N ASN A 94 -2.63 -2.21 -18.59
CA ASN A 94 -1.20 -2.40 -18.85
C ASN A 94 -0.66 -3.66 -18.15
N HIS A 95 -1.10 -3.94 -16.92
CA HIS A 95 -0.73 -5.17 -16.21
C HIS A 95 -1.29 -6.41 -16.89
N VAL A 96 -2.57 -6.39 -17.28
CA VAL A 96 -3.18 -7.53 -17.99
C VAL A 96 -2.47 -7.80 -19.32
N LYS A 97 -2.09 -6.75 -20.07
CA LYS A 97 -1.26 -6.89 -21.28
C LYS A 97 0.13 -7.47 -21.02
N ALA A 98 0.70 -7.21 -19.85
CA ALA A 98 2.00 -7.75 -19.44
C ALA A 98 1.93 -9.22 -18.98
N GLY A 99 0.73 -9.85 -19.00
CA GLY A 99 0.54 -11.26 -18.66
C GLY A 99 -0.05 -11.49 -17.27
N TRP A 100 -0.44 -10.43 -16.55
CA TRP A 100 -1.05 -10.55 -15.23
C TRP A 100 -2.53 -10.95 -15.34
N GLU A 101 -2.98 -11.84 -14.47
CA GLU A 101 -4.37 -12.30 -14.41
C GLU A 101 -5.15 -11.52 -13.33
N LEU A 102 -6.44 -11.24 -13.57
CA LEU A 102 -7.33 -10.62 -12.58
C LEU A 102 -7.86 -11.71 -11.64
N ASP A 103 -7.56 -11.61 -10.34
CA ASP A 103 -8.00 -12.57 -9.33
C ASP A 103 -9.31 -12.15 -8.67
N ALA A 104 -9.43 -10.87 -8.30
CA ALA A 104 -10.64 -10.28 -7.74
C ALA A 104 -10.82 -8.81 -8.16
N ASP A 105 -12.05 -8.43 -8.51
CA ASP A 105 -12.45 -7.08 -8.86
C ASP A 105 -13.51 -6.56 -7.87
N TYR A 106 -13.19 -5.47 -7.18
CA TYR A 106 -14.05 -4.81 -6.20
C TYR A 106 -14.61 -3.47 -6.71
N GLY A 107 -14.30 -3.08 -7.96
CA GLY A 107 -14.73 -1.84 -8.59
C GLY A 107 -13.78 -0.65 -8.37
N ASP A 108 -13.39 -0.39 -7.13
CA ASP A 108 -12.44 0.68 -6.72
C ASP A 108 -10.99 0.16 -6.52
N ARG A 109 -10.83 -1.16 -6.52
CA ARG A 109 -9.54 -1.86 -6.43
C ARG A 109 -9.61 -3.21 -7.12
N VAL A 110 -8.47 -3.65 -7.64
CA VAL A 110 -8.30 -4.97 -8.25
C VAL A 110 -7.09 -5.68 -7.67
N THR A 111 -7.22 -6.99 -7.51
CA THR A 111 -6.09 -7.88 -7.17
C THR A 111 -5.65 -8.59 -8.44
N LEU A 112 -4.39 -8.40 -8.80
CA LEU A 112 -3.76 -9.02 -9.97
C LEU A 112 -2.73 -10.03 -9.51
N VAL A 113 -2.66 -11.17 -10.20
CA VAL A 113 -1.73 -12.25 -9.88
C VAL A 113 -0.92 -12.61 -11.14
N ASP A 114 0.40 -12.63 -11.04
CA ASP A 114 1.27 -13.18 -12.09
C ASP A 114 1.54 -14.66 -11.80
N ARG A 115 1.00 -15.54 -12.65
CA ARG A 115 1.17 -16.99 -12.55
C ARG A 115 2.09 -17.49 -13.66
N ASN A 116 3.39 -17.37 -13.45
CA ASN A 116 4.38 -17.92 -14.36
C ASN A 116 4.73 -19.38 -14.02
N ILE A 117 5.12 -20.14 -15.05
CA ILE A 117 5.51 -21.56 -14.91
C ILE A 117 6.99 -21.68 -14.47
N GLY A 118 7.72 -20.57 -14.42
CA GLY A 118 9.15 -20.53 -14.11
C GLY A 118 10.04 -20.58 -15.36
N SER A 119 11.35 -20.74 -15.16
CA SER A 119 12.33 -20.68 -16.26
C SER A 119 12.31 -21.92 -17.17
N LEU A 120 12.20 -21.69 -18.48
CA LEU A 120 12.10 -22.74 -19.50
C LEU A 120 13.34 -23.66 -19.55
N LEU A 121 14.53 -23.12 -19.28
CA LEU A 121 15.77 -23.89 -19.23
C LEU A 121 15.78 -24.89 -18.07
N LEU A 122 15.21 -24.53 -16.92
CA LEU A 122 15.09 -25.43 -15.78
C LEU A 122 14.06 -26.52 -16.05
N HIS A 123 12.95 -26.22 -16.73
CA HIS A 123 12.02 -27.22 -17.23
C HIS A 123 12.70 -28.24 -18.16
N ALA A 124 13.50 -27.78 -19.12
CA ALA A 124 14.24 -28.66 -20.03
C ALA A 124 15.24 -29.57 -19.28
N LEU A 125 15.98 -29.02 -18.32
CA LEU A 125 16.90 -29.78 -17.47
C LEU A 125 16.15 -30.81 -16.61
N LEU A 126 15.04 -30.41 -15.98
CA LEU A 126 14.22 -31.28 -15.16
C LEU A 126 13.58 -32.38 -16.02
N LEU A 127 13.25 -32.11 -17.28
CA LEU A 127 12.63 -33.11 -18.16
C LEU A 127 13.62 -34.23 -18.43
N LEU A 128 14.88 -33.88 -18.70
CA LEU A 128 15.98 -34.82 -18.90
C LEU A 128 16.38 -35.58 -17.63
N THR A 129 16.42 -34.91 -16.49
CA THR A 129 16.98 -35.48 -15.24
C THR A 129 15.96 -36.22 -14.40
N THR A 130 14.68 -35.85 -14.48
CA THR A 130 13.60 -36.42 -13.63
C THR A 130 12.51 -37.10 -14.44
N TYR A 131 12.73 -37.31 -15.75
CA TYR A 131 11.77 -37.91 -16.68
C TYR A 131 10.37 -37.24 -16.64
N GLY A 132 10.34 -35.94 -16.31
CA GLY A 132 9.11 -35.14 -16.26
C GLY A 132 8.49 -34.94 -14.88
N VAL A 133 8.78 -35.78 -13.87
CA VAL A 133 8.19 -35.61 -12.52
C VAL A 133 8.58 -34.27 -11.89
N GLY A 134 9.84 -33.87 -12.05
CA GLY A 134 10.34 -32.59 -11.59
C GLY A 134 9.70 -31.39 -12.31
N ASN A 135 9.25 -31.54 -13.56
CA ASN A 135 8.55 -30.47 -14.27
C ASN A 135 7.18 -30.18 -13.65
N ILE A 136 6.45 -31.23 -13.30
CA ILE A 136 5.14 -31.11 -12.64
C ILE A 136 5.31 -30.43 -11.29
N LEU A 137 6.28 -30.89 -10.49
CA LEU A 137 6.54 -30.32 -9.17
C LEU A 137 7.06 -28.88 -9.24
N TYR A 138 7.97 -28.57 -10.16
CA TYR A 138 8.54 -27.24 -10.32
C TYR A 138 7.52 -26.24 -10.87
N GLY A 139 6.76 -26.64 -11.90
CA GLY A 139 5.68 -25.81 -12.44
C GLY A 139 4.59 -25.56 -11.40
N TRP A 140 4.18 -26.58 -10.65
CA TRP A 140 3.26 -26.39 -9.52
C TRP A 140 3.85 -25.45 -8.47
N TYR A 141 5.09 -25.68 -8.03
CA TYR A 141 5.74 -24.81 -7.05
C TYR A 141 5.78 -23.35 -7.51
N HIS A 142 6.17 -23.07 -8.75
CA HIS A 142 6.17 -21.70 -9.28
C HIS A 142 4.76 -21.12 -9.39
N TYR A 143 3.81 -21.90 -9.89
CA TYR A 143 2.43 -21.47 -10.10
C TYR A 143 1.69 -21.16 -8.78
N MET A 144 1.95 -21.93 -7.72
CA MET A 144 1.23 -21.79 -6.44
C MET A 144 1.99 -20.99 -5.38
N MET A 145 3.32 -21.15 -5.29
CA MET A 145 4.10 -20.55 -4.19
C MET A 145 4.85 -19.28 -4.61
N CYS A 146 5.14 -19.12 -5.90
CA CYS A 146 5.83 -17.94 -6.43
C CYS A 146 4.90 -16.98 -7.18
N ALA A 147 3.58 -17.14 -7.03
CA ALA A 147 2.61 -16.24 -7.63
C ALA A 147 2.72 -14.86 -6.99
N GLU A 148 3.22 -13.88 -7.75
CA GLU A 148 3.31 -12.51 -7.27
C GLU A 148 1.90 -11.90 -7.30
N THR A 149 1.42 -11.43 -6.14
CA THR A 149 0.13 -10.75 -6.04
C THR A 149 0.36 -9.25 -5.90
N ARG A 150 -0.29 -8.45 -6.75
CA ARG A 150 -0.28 -6.99 -6.68
C ARG A 150 -1.68 -6.45 -6.48
N TYR A 151 -1.79 -5.46 -5.60
CA TYR A 151 -3.02 -4.72 -5.35
C TYR A 151 -2.92 -3.37 -6.05
N LEU A 152 -3.87 -3.06 -6.94
CA LEU A 152 -4.03 -1.71 -7.48
C LEU A 152 -5.34 -1.13 -6.97
N SER A 153 -5.31 0.12 -6.51
CA SER A 153 -6.47 0.91 -6.13
C SER A 153 -6.52 2.22 -6.91
N VAL A 154 -7.70 2.84 -6.95
CA VAL A 154 -7.93 4.13 -7.61
C VAL A 154 -7.07 5.23 -7.00
N ASP A 155 -7.01 5.33 -5.66
CA ASP A 155 -6.43 6.49 -4.98
C ASP A 155 -4.93 6.39 -4.64
N ASN A 156 -4.24 5.30 -5.01
CA ASN A 156 -2.82 5.07 -4.69
C ASN A 156 -2.44 5.23 -3.21
N GLN A 157 -3.41 5.38 -2.31
CA GLN A 157 -3.21 5.61 -0.88
C GLN A 157 -2.95 4.28 -0.17
N TRP A 158 -1.93 3.57 -0.65
CA TRP A 158 -1.16 2.66 0.16
C TRP A 158 0.19 3.34 0.35
N PRO A 159 0.80 3.33 1.56
CA PRO A 159 2.14 3.86 1.73
C PRO A 159 3.04 3.28 0.65
N SER A 160 3.51 4.13 -0.25
CA SER A 160 4.51 3.76 -1.23
C SER A 160 5.75 3.37 -0.43
N ASP A 161 5.95 2.08 -0.24
CA ASP A 161 7.19 1.53 0.25
C ASP A 161 8.20 1.68 -0.90
N SER A 162 8.64 2.92 -1.14
CA SER A 162 9.78 3.22 -2.00
C SER A 162 11.04 2.87 -1.22
N SER A 163 11.24 1.56 -1.04
CA SER A 163 12.50 0.93 -0.70
C SER A 163 12.75 -0.20 -1.69
N GLU A 164 12.89 0.18 -2.96
CA GLU A 164 13.48 -0.67 -4.00
C GLU A 164 14.99 -0.79 -3.73
N THR A 165 15.37 -1.43 -2.61
CA THR A 165 16.69 -2.01 -2.39
C THR A 165 16.59 -3.05 -1.27
N ASP A 166 16.54 -4.33 -1.68
CA ASP A 166 17.04 -5.48 -0.92
C ASP A 166 16.55 -5.66 0.54
N ARG A 167 15.40 -6.34 0.72
CA ARG A 167 15.27 -7.41 1.72
C ARG A 167 13.97 -8.22 1.63
N SER A 168 14.16 -9.50 1.37
CA SER A 168 13.23 -10.59 1.56
C SER A 168 12.93 -10.83 3.05
N GLU A 169 11.67 -10.81 3.49
CA GLU A 169 11.26 -11.46 4.75
C GLU A 169 9.75 -11.77 4.85
N GLY A 170 9.35 -12.90 4.28
CA GLY A 170 8.39 -13.85 4.86
C GLY A 170 7.02 -13.34 5.34
N ARG A 171 6.12 -13.00 4.43
CA ARG A 171 4.70 -13.32 4.63
C ARG A 171 4.53 -14.78 4.23
N GLU A 172 4.69 -15.69 5.18
CA GLU A 172 4.42 -17.11 4.95
C GLU A 172 2.95 -17.24 4.52
N PRO A 173 2.65 -17.88 3.37
CA PRO A 173 1.26 -18.12 2.99
C PRO A 173 0.61 -18.94 4.12
N VAL A 174 -0.63 -18.59 4.47
CA VAL A 174 -1.45 -19.30 5.46
C VAL A 174 -1.88 -20.64 4.85
N VAL A 175 -0.90 -21.51 4.62
CA VAL A 175 -1.06 -22.92 4.28
C VAL A 175 -0.66 -23.66 5.53
N ASP A 176 -1.55 -24.52 6.01
CA ASP A 176 -1.50 -25.24 7.29
C ASP A 176 -0.08 -25.38 7.86
N SER A 177 0.26 -24.44 8.76
CA SER A 177 1.65 -24.16 9.17
C SER A 177 2.33 -25.34 9.88
N GLY A 178 1.56 -26.39 10.19
CA GLY A 178 2.06 -27.65 10.74
C GLY A 178 2.92 -28.44 9.76
N PHE A 179 2.50 -28.57 8.50
CA PHE A 179 3.15 -29.51 7.56
C PHE A 179 4.53 -29.00 7.09
N SER A 180 4.64 -27.72 6.74
CA SER A 180 5.93 -27.10 6.34
C SER A 180 6.96 -27.09 7.48
N LYS A 181 6.51 -26.83 8.71
CA LYS A 181 7.37 -26.94 9.91
C LYS A 181 7.79 -28.39 10.15
N ALA A 182 6.86 -29.33 10.10
CA ALA A 182 7.17 -30.75 10.29
C ALA A 182 8.18 -31.27 9.25
N PHE A 183 7.98 -30.95 7.97
CA PHE A 183 8.88 -31.38 6.90
C PHE A 183 10.30 -30.81 7.04
N SER A 184 10.43 -29.53 7.41
CA SER A 184 11.75 -28.92 7.67
C SER A 184 12.45 -29.52 8.90
N TYR A 185 11.72 -29.87 9.96
CA TYR A 185 12.28 -30.63 11.08
C TYR A 185 12.73 -32.03 10.67
N LEU A 186 11.93 -32.75 9.87
CA LEU A 186 12.26 -34.11 9.40
C LEU A 186 13.50 -34.11 8.51
N ILE A 187 13.58 -33.20 7.53
CA ILE A 187 14.76 -33.06 6.67
C ILE A 187 15.99 -32.67 7.49
N GLY A 188 15.90 -31.62 8.31
CA GLY A 188 17.02 -31.15 9.12
C GLY A 188 17.54 -32.24 10.07
N SER A 189 16.64 -32.93 10.78
CA SER A 189 16.99 -34.02 11.68
C SER A 189 17.59 -35.22 10.94
N SER A 190 17.06 -35.58 9.77
CA SER A 190 17.56 -36.70 8.97
C SER A 190 18.96 -36.42 8.42
N LEU A 191 19.21 -35.20 7.93
CA LEU A 191 20.53 -34.76 7.45
C LEU A 191 21.57 -34.76 8.58
N LEU A 192 21.20 -34.23 9.77
CA LEU A 192 22.08 -34.24 10.94
C LEU A 192 22.41 -35.66 11.40
N PHE A 193 21.41 -36.55 11.48
CA PHE A 193 21.60 -37.94 11.87
C PHE A 193 22.50 -38.68 10.88
N THR A 194 22.21 -38.54 9.58
CA THR A 194 22.98 -39.19 8.51
C THR A 194 24.41 -38.66 8.46
N GLY A 195 24.61 -37.35 8.60
CA GLY A 195 25.92 -36.73 8.66
C GLY A 195 26.73 -37.19 9.87
N LEU A 196 26.13 -37.25 11.07
CA LEU A 196 26.79 -37.75 12.28
C LEU A 196 27.18 -39.23 12.13
N PHE A 197 26.27 -40.05 11.60
CA PHE A 197 26.53 -41.48 11.34
C PHE A 197 27.68 -41.68 10.35
N LEU A 198 27.68 -40.95 9.23
CA LEU A 198 28.76 -41.00 8.25
C LEU A 198 30.08 -40.47 8.81
N SER A 199 30.05 -39.50 9.72
CA SER A 199 31.25 -39.00 10.39
C SER A 199 31.93 -40.09 11.24
N VAL A 200 31.15 -40.85 12.02
CA VAL A 200 31.66 -41.99 12.81
C VAL A 200 32.25 -43.06 11.90
N LEU A 201 31.55 -43.41 10.81
CA LEU A 201 32.06 -44.38 9.83
C LEU A 201 33.35 -43.88 9.16
N ALA A 202 33.40 -42.63 8.74
CA ALA A 202 34.57 -42.04 8.11
C ALA A 202 35.80 -42.03 9.04
N LEU A 203 35.61 -41.71 10.32
CA LEU A 203 36.66 -41.78 11.34
C LEU A 203 37.14 -43.22 11.54
N SER A 204 36.23 -44.19 11.62
CA SER A 204 36.59 -45.61 11.79
C SER A 204 37.34 -46.20 10.59
N ALA A 205 37.03 -45.73 9.38
CA ALA A 205 37.62 -46.20 8.13
C ALA A 205 38.82 -45.35 7.65
N GLY A 206 39.15 -44.25 8.33
CA GLY A 206 40.19 -43.31 7.89
C GLY A 206 39.87 -42.59 6.56
N SER A 207 38.59 -42.45 6.20
CA SER A 207 38.17 -41.89 4.90
C SER A 207 38.02 -40.38 4.97
N LEU A 208 38.94 -39.64 4.33
CA LEU A 208 38.86 -38.17 4.22
C LEU A 208 37.64 -37.72 3.41
N LEU A 209 37.34 -38.40 2.31
CA LEU A 209 36.16 -38.10 1.48
C LEU A 209 34.86 -38.31 2.26
N GLY A 210 34.77 -39.40 3.04
CA GLY A 210 33.64 -39.65 3.94
C GLY A 210 33.49 -38.59 5.03
N GLY A 211 34.61 -38.09 5.56
CA GLY A 211 34.61 -37.01 6.54
C GLY A 211 34.10 -35.70 5.95
N VAL A 212 34.51 -35.36 4.74
CA VAL A 212 34.05 -34.15 4.03
C VAL A 212 32.56 -34.23 3.69
N THR A 213 32.07 -35.38 3.19
CA THR A 213 30.64 -35.54 2.89
C THR A 213 29.78 -35.50 4.15
N ALA A 214 30.23 -36.12 5.25
CA ALA A 214 29.59 -36.02 6.55
C ALA A 214 29.48 -34.57 7.04
N LEU A 215 30.57 -33.79 6.91
CA LEU A 215 30.60 -32.38 7.30
C LEU A 215 29.60 -31.54 6.48
N TRP A 216 29.51 -31.76 5.17
CA TRP A 216 28.54 -31.07 4.30
C TRP A 216 27.09 -31.39 4.69
N LEU A 217 26.79 -32.65 5.02
CA LEU A 217 25.45 -33.06 5.47
C LEU A 217 25.09 -32.46 6.83
N ILE A 218 26.05 -32.37 7.75
CA ILE A 218 25.84 -31.72 9.05
C ILE A 218 25.58 -30.22 8.85
N LEU A 219 26.40 -29.54 8.04
CA LEU A 219 26.21 -28.12 7.73
C LEU A 219 24.87 -27.85 7.05
N GLY A 220 24.50 -28.67 6.06
CA GLY A 220 23.18 -28.62 5.41
C GLY A 220 22.05 -28.84 6.42
N GLY A 221 22.17 -29.86 7.28
CA GLY A 221 21.23 -30.12 8.36
C GLY A 221 21.03 -28.92 9.29
N ILE A 222 22.11 -28.25 9.70
CA ILE A 222 22.05 -27.02 10.51
C ILE A 222 21.31 -25.89 9.76
N VAL A 223 21.55 -25.72 8.45
CA VAL A 223 20.89 -24.66 7.66
C VAL A 223 19.37 -24.93 7.51
N PHE A 224 18.98 -26.19 7.28
CA PHE A 224 17.57 -26.57 7.14
C PHE A 224 16.84 -26.72 8.47
N PHE A 225 17.55 -26.89 9.59
CA PHE A 225 16.96 -26.99 10.91
C PHE A 225 16.36 -25.62 11.33
N PRO A 226 15.02 -25.51 11.47
CA PRO A 226 14.35 -24.21 11.68
C PRO A 226 14.88 -23.35 12.84
N PRO A 227 15.24 -23.92 14.01
CA PRO A 227 15.81 -23.14 15.12
C PRO A 227 17.12 -22.43 14.76
N ALA A 228 17.97 -23.08 13.97
CA ALA A 228 19.25 -22.53 13.55
C ALA A 228 19.07 -21.45 12.47
N LYS A 229 18.14 -21.66 11.52
CA LYS A 229 17.77 -20.65 10.51
C LYS A 229 17.29 -19.34 11.15
N ARG A 230 16.44 -19.42 12.18
CA ARG A 230 15.95 -18.24 12.91
C ARG A 230 17.08 -17.46 13.59
N ARG A 231 18.08 -18.16 14.13
CA ARG A 231 19.23 -17.54 14.82
C ARG A 231 20.25 -16.92 13.85
N LEU A 232 20.46 -17.56 12.69
CA LEU A 232 21.34 -17.06 11.64
C LEU A 232 20.78 -15.83 10.92
N ARG A 233 19.45 -15.72 10.85
CA ARG A 233 18.76 -14.54 10.30
C ARG A 233 18.93 -13.32 11.21
N ASN A 234 18.81 -13.53 12.52
CA ASN A 234 18.98 -12.49 13.53
C ASN A 234 20.44 -12.35 13.99
N ARG A 235 21.40 -12.63 13.10
CA ARG A 235 22.83 -12.56 13.46
C ARG A 235 23.26 -11.10 13.62
N HIS A 236 24.04 -10.87 14.67
CA HIS A 236 24.73 -9.62 14.93
C HIS A 236 26.09 -9.61 14.24
N ARG A 237 26.80 -8.48 14.35
CA ARG A 237 28.20 -8.40 13.93
C ARG A 237 29.03 -9.50 14.62
N LEU A 238 29.92 -10.14 13.86
CA LEU A 238 30.74 -11.27 14.33
C LEU A 238 31.61 -10.94 15.56
N THR A 239 31.86 -9.66 15.84
CA THR A 239 32.63 -9.18 17.00
C THR A 239 31.83 -9.12 18.30
N LYS A 240 30.52 -9.38 18.28
CA LYS A 240 29.68 -9.34 19.49
C LYS A 240 29.72 -10.68 20.24
N PHE A 241 30.14 -10.61 21.50
CA PHE A 241 30.18 -11.71 22.45
C PHE A 241 29.58 -11.25 23.79
N GLY A 242 28.93 -12.16 24.52
CA GLY A 242 28.39 -11.91 25.86
C GLY A 242 26.88 -11.66 25.87
N ARG A 243 26.36 -11.01 26.91
CA ARG A 243 24.95 -10.63 26.99
C ARG A 243 24.69 -9.38 26.16
N LEU A 244 23.75 -9.47 25.23
CA LEU A 244 23.32 -8.36 24.38
C LEU A 244 21.82 -8.14 24.57
N LYS A 245 21.43 -6.86 24.62
CA LYS A 245 20.02 -6.45 24.56
C LYS A 245 19.70 -6.06 23.13
N THR A 246 18.74 -6.75 22.54
CA THR A 246 18.26 -6.50 21.17
C THR A 246 16.83 -5.97 21.25
N VAL A 247 16.52 -4.92 20.48
CA VAL A 247 15.18 -4.34 20.43
C VAL A 247 14.65 -4.47 19.01
N ASP A 248 13.58 -5.23 18.85
CA ASP A 248 12.82 -5.31 17.61
C ASP A 248 11.59 -4.42 17.71
N GLN A 249 11.22 -3.79 16.60
CA GLN A 249 10.04 -2.93 16.51
C GLN A 249 9.10 -3.45 15.43
N ARG A 250 7.80 -3.39 15.69
CA ARG A 250 6.72 -3.73 14.76
C ARG A 250 5.62 -2.69 14.88
N ILE A 251 5.06 -2.25 13.76
CA ILE A 251 3.89 -1.37 13.74
C ILE A 251 2.64 -2.23 13.95
N ILE A 252 1.76 -1.79 14.86
CA ILE A 252 0.43 -2.36 15.09
C ILE A 252 -0.52 -1.63 14.16
N ASP A 253 -1.18 -2.39 13.30
CA ASP A 253 -2.12 -1.85 12.32
C ASP A 253 -3.38 -1.34 13.01
N PRO A 254 -3.98 -0.20 12.58
CA PRO A 254 -5.24 0.31 13.12
C PRO A 254 -6.41 -0.70 13.17
N TYR A 255 -6.35 -1.73 12.33
CA TYR A 255 -7.36 -2.79 12.25
C TYR A 255 -6.95 -4.09 12.96
N GLU A 256 -5.75 -4.15 13.54
CA GLU A 256 -5.29 -5.28 14.36
C GLU A 256 -5.80 -5.10 15.80
N GLU A 257 -6.71 -5.98 16.24
CA GLU A 257 -7.20 -5.95 17.63
C GLU A 257 -6.03 -6.12 18.62
N CYS A 258 -5.81 -5.10 19.45
CA CYS A 258 -4.79 -5.09 20.49
C CYS A 258 -5.44 -4.81 21.85
N GLU A 259 -5.43 -5.80 22.74
CA GLU A 259 -6.00 -5.71 24.09
C GLU A 259 -5.05 -5.03 25.11
N GLU A 260 -3.86 -4.63 24.66
CA GLU A 260 -2.82 -4.06 25.52
C GLU A 260 -2.91 -2.53 25.56
N SER A 261 -2.67 -1.96 26.75
CA SER A 261 -2.68 -0.51 26.96
C SER A 261 -1.32 0.13 26.66
N CYS A 262 -1.31 1.40 26.28
CA CYS A 262 -0.08 2.15 26.09
C CYS A 262 0.73 2.25 27.40
N VAL A 263 2.02 1.89 27.35
CA VAL A 263 2.93 1.94 28.52
C VAL A 263 3.22 3.36 29.01
N VAL A 264 2.94 4.38 28.21
CA VAL A 264 3.23 5.79 28.51
C VAL A 264 1.99 6.51 29.06
N CYS A 265 0.88 6.52 28.31
CA CYS A 265 -0.35 7.23 28.70
C CYS A 265 -1.42 6.34 29.36
N GLY A 266 -1.35 5.02 29.18
CA GLY A 266 -2.35 4.07 29.70
C GLY A 266 -3.59 3.89 28.82
N ASP A 267 -3.69 4.62 27.70
CA ASP A 267 -4.85 4.53 26.81
C ASP A 267 -4.86 3.25 25.96
N ASP A 268 -6.04 2.87 25.49
CA ASP A 268 -6.23 1.74 24.57
C ASP A 268 -5.55 1.99 23.22
N ILE A 269 -5.00 0.92 22.64
CA ILE A 269 -4.23 0.99 21.40
C ILE A 269 -5.10 0.55 20.23
N THR A 270 -5.63 1.51 19.49
CA THR A 270 -6.28 1.24 18.20
C THR A 270 -5.27 1.02 17.09
N GLY A 271 -4.14 1.72 17.13
CA GLY A 271 -2.97 1.52 16.27
C GLY A 271 -1.74 2.10 16.97
N GLY A 272 -0.54 1.61 16.63
CA GLY A 272 0.63 1.98 17.42
C GLY A 272 1.93 1.26 17.12
N LEU A 273 2.82 1.24 18.09
CA LEU A 273 4.14 0.60 18.00
C LEU A 273 4.28 -0.48 19.06
N HIS A 274 4.60 -1.69 18.60
CA HIS A 274 5.01 -2.81 19.44
C HIS A 274 6.54 -2.87 19.47
N ARG A 275 7.13 -2.75 20.67
CA ARG A 275 8.58 -2.97 20.89
C ARG A 275 8.82 -4.25 21.68
N ARG A 276 9.61 -5.15 21.10
CA ARG A 276 10.03 -6.40 21.73
C ARG A 276 11.50 -6.33 22.09
N ARG A 277 11.80 -6.24 23.38
CA ARG A 277 13.17 -6.27 23.92
C ARG A 277 13.52 -7.71 24.28
N ARG A 278 14.67 -8.19 23.82
CA ARG A 278 15.19 -9.52 24.15
C ARG A 278 16.58 -9.41 24.74
N ASP A 279 16.79 -10.06 25.87
CA ASP A 279 18.09 -10.25 26.47
C ASP A 279 18.61 -11.63 26.06
N GLU A 280 19.73 -11.67 25.34
CA GLU A 280 20.26 -12.90 24.75
C GLU A 280 21.77 -13.02 24.93
N THR A 281 22.27 -14.24 25.14
CA THR A 281 23.70 -14.52 25.06
C THR A 281 24.07 -14.70 23.60
N VAL A 282 25.06 -13.92 23.14
CA VAL A 282 25.58 -13.93 21.78
C VAL A 282 27.01 -14.45 21.79
N VAL A 283 27.33 -15.33 20.86
CA VAL A 283 28.69 -15.85 20.62
C VAL A 283 29.00 -15.66 19.15
N ALA A 284 30.07 -14.93 18.84
CA ALA A 284 30.48 -14.62 17.47
C ALA A 284 29.34 -14.03 16.62
N GLY A 285 28.53 -13.15 17.22
CA GLY A 285 27.35 -12.57 16.58
C GLY A 285 26.12 -13.49 16.49
N ILE A 286 26.18 -14.75 16.92
CA ILE A 286 25.03 -15.68 16.87
C ILE A 286 24.35 -15.74 18.26
N PRO A 287 23.03 -15.46 18.35
CA PRO A 287 22.29 -15.62 19.60
C PRO A 287 22.13 -17.11 19.96
N VAL A 288 22.74 -17.52 21.08
CA VAL A 288 22.80 -18.91 21.55
C VAL A 288 21.79 -19.22 22.66
N VAL A 289 21.43 -18.26 23.51
CA VAL A 289 20.49 -18.49 24.61
C VAL A 289 19.63 -17.24 24.81
N PRO A 290 18.30 -17.31 24.64
CA PRO A 290 17.40 -16.26 25.11
C PRO A 290 17.27 -16.34 26.65
N HIS A 291 17.31 -15.20 27.33
CA HIS A 291 17.10 -15.10 28.77
C HIS A 291 15.73 -14.53 29.07
N GLU A 292 15.47 -13.30 28.62
CA GLU A 292 14.24 -12.57 28.92
C GLU A 292 13.69 -11.90 27.66
N ILE A 293 12.36 -11.84 27.57
CA ILE A 293 11.64 -11.20 26.46
C ILE A 293 10.58 -10.30 27.07
N ASN A 294 10.71 -9.00 26.85
CA ASN A 294 9.78 -8.00 27.34
C ASN A 294 9.10 -7.28 26.18
N HIS A 295 7.81 -7.04 26.31
CA HIS A 295 6.97 -6.41 25.30
C HIS A 295 6.52 -5.05 25.84
N ASN A 296 6.59 -4.00 25.02
CA ASN A 296 6.05 -2.68 25.34
C ASN A 296 5.20 -2.22 24.18
N TYR A 297 4.04 -1.66 24.49
CA TYR A 297 3.08 -1.19 23.51
C TYR A 297 2.89 0.31 23.67
N TYR A 298 2.86 1.02 22.54
CA TYR A 298 2.79 2.48 22.49
C TYR A 298 1.66 2.88 21.54
N CYS A 299 0.80 3.83 21.93
CA CYS A 299 -0.10 4.49 20.98
C CYS A 299 0.70 5.31 19.96
N VAL A 300 0.06 5.69 18.86
CA VAL A 300 0.70 6.47 17.78
C VAL A 300 1.35 7.75 18.33
N ASP A 301 0.67 8.47 19.20
CA ASP A 301 1.12 9.77 19.71
C ASP A 301 2.35 9.63 20.61
N CYS A 302 2.32 8.69 21.56
CA CYS A 302 3.46 8.42 22.44
C CYS A 302 4.66 7.87 21.66
N ALA A 303 4.42 7.05 20.63
CA ALA A 303 5.48 6.55 19.76
C ALA A 303 6.13 7.68 18.93
N ARG A 304 5.35 8.62 18.39
CA ARG A 304 5.85 9.79 17.64
C ARG A 304 6.65 10.73 18.53
N ALA A 305 6.17 11.00 19.74
CA ALA A 305 6.85 11.84 20.71
C ALA A 305 8.25 11.31 21.06
N GLU A 306 8.42 9.99 21.22
CA GLU A 306 9.74 9.39 21.48
C GLU A 306 10.72 9.50 20.29
N VAL A 307 10.23 9.50 19.04
CA VAL A 307 11.08 9.59 17.84
C VAL A 307 11.44 11.05 17.51
N GLY A 308 10.88 12.01 18.26
CA GLY A 308 11.13 13.44 18.03
C GLY A 308 10.41 13.98 16.80
N ILE A 309 9.41 13.25 16.28
CA ILE A 309 8.52 13.74 15.23
C ILE A 309 7.41 14.52 15.94
N SER A 310 7.76 15.70 16.47
CA SER A 310 6.76 16.68 16.84
C SER A 310 6.07 17.14 15.56
N GLU A 311 4.74 17.08 15.51
CA GLU A 311 3.95 17.69 14.46
C GLU A 311 4.33 19.17 14.34
N SER A 312 5.17 19.50 13.38
CA SER A 312 5.24 20.86 12.85
C SER A 312 4.04 21.06 11.93
N SER A 313 2.84 21.09 12.53
CA SER A 313 1.59 21.43 11.87
C SER A 313 1.11 22.76 12.43
N THR A 314 1.40 23.82 11.68
CA THR A 314 0.47 24.92 11.42
C THR A 314 -0.42 25.41 12.57
N ALA A 315 0.06 26.37 13.34
CA ALA A 315 -0.74 27.50 13.84
C ALA A 315 0.21 28.52 14.50
N ASN A 316 0.60 29.54 13.73
CA ASN A 316 0.84 30.92 14.15
C ASN A 316 1.57 31.64 13.03
N GLY A 317 0.81 31.95 11.97
CA GLY A 317 1.12 33.11 11.14
C GLY A 317 0.75 34.38 11.92
N GLU A 318 1.38 34.58 13.09
CA GLU A 318 1.32 35.85 13.77
C GLU A 318 2.37 36.74 13.12
N THR A 319 1.87 37.83 12.58
CA THR A 319 2.59 38.77 11.73
C THR A 319 3.65 39.47 12.59
N GLU A 320 4.87 38.97 12.59
CA GLU A 320 6.01 39.70 13.12
C GLU A 320 6.33 40.85 12.14
N ARG A 321 5.58 41.95 12.29
CA ARG A 321 5.96 43.26 11.78
C ARG A 321 7.28 43.62 12.42
N LEU A 322 8.40 43.27 11.78
CA LEU A 322 9.69 43.88 12.07
C LEU A 322 9.50 45.40 11.98
N SER A 323 9.69 46.04 13.12
CA SER A 323 9.59 47.49 13.24
C SER A 323 10.58 48.12 12.26
N THR A 324 10.07 48.99 11.39
CA THR A 324 10.86 49.90 10.55
C THR A 324 11.43 51.07 11.37
N ALA A 325 11.66 50.89 12.67
CA ALA A 325 12.20 51.93 13.55
C ALA A 325 13.74 51.89 13.69
N GLU A 326 14.41 50.78 13.36
CA GLU A 326 15.89 50.68 13.47
C GLU A 326 16.64 50.89 12.13
N MET A 327 15.95 50.92 10.99
CA MET A 327 16.60 51.15 9.68
C MET A 327 16.74 52.63 9.31
N ALA A 328 16.11 53.54 10.05
CA ALA A 328 16.21 54.99 9.80
C ALA A 328 17.38 55.66 10.55
N GLU A 329 18.03 54.96 11.50
CA GLU A 329 19.10 55.52 12.34
C GLU A 329 20.52 55.19 11.83
N MET A 330 20.65 54.44 10.71
CA MET A 330 21.96 54.14 10.09
C MET A 330 22.24 54.86 8.76
N ALA A 331 21.37 55.76 8.30
CA ALA A 331 21.56 56.51 7.05
C ALA A 331 21.83 58.01 7.25
N GLY A 332 22.14 58.45 8.48
CA GLY A 332 22.13 59.86 8.85
C GLY A 332 23.26 60.33 9.75
N GLU A 333 24.46 59.74 9.73
CA GLU A 333 25.65 60.33 10.36
C GLU A 333 26.93 59.64 9.87
N THR A 334 27.52 60.15 8.79
CA THR A 334 28.93 60.59 8.71
C THR A 334 29.31 60.85 7.24
N SER A 335 29.43 62.15 6.94
CA SER A 335 30.25 62.80 5.90
C SER A 335 29.95 62.58 4.42
#